data_AF-A0A238LB89-F1
#
_entry.id   AF-A0A238LB89-F1
#
_cell.length_a   1.000
_cell.length_b   1.000
_cell.length_c   1.000
_cell.angle_alpha   90.00
_cell.angle_beta   90.00
_cell.angle_gamma   90.00
#
_symmetry.space_group_name_H-M   'P 1'
#
loop_
_entity.id
_entity.type
_entity.pdbx_description
1 polymer ?
#
loop_
_entity_poly.entity_id
_entity_poly.type
_entity_poly.pdbx_seq_one_letter_code
_entity_poly.pdbx_strand_id
1 'polypeptide(L)'
;MSTPGWEGILDDDETILWQGQPVGGIDWSALIDVQTVFGLFFTGFAMFWVSMTADMTQDIGNAPVIFKFFPLFGLIFVGIGLNMVIGRHFWSAYQRHRTYYTLTNKAAYIATQVLGNRKLNRYGFSEMTATTLTDNDPGSVHFAEKQTTYTRRRNGRTTSGTYRSPVGFERISDARQVYRLLREARGKD
;
A
#
# COMPACT_ATOMS: atom_id res chain seq x y z
N MET A 1 2.26 -0.03 -25.69
CA MET A 1 0.78 -0.22 -25.67
C MET A 1 0.29 0.46 -24.41
N SER A 2 -0.56 1.49 -24.52
CA SER A 2 -1.16 2.16 -23.37
C SER A 2 -2.07 1.19 -22.60
N THR A 3 -2.03 1.23 -21.27
CA THR A 3 -2.89 0.40 -20.42
C THR A 3 -4.36 0.74 -20.68
N PRO A 4 -5.25 -0.25 -20.90
CA PRO A 4 -6.67 -0.01 -21.18
C PRO A 4 -7.33 0.89 -20.14
N GLY A 5 -7.98 1.97 -20.59
CA GLY A 5 -8.76 2.89 -19.75
C GLY A 5 -8.05 4.18 -19.31
N TRP A 6 -6.88 4.47 -19.89
CA TRP A 6 -6.12 5.72 -19.71
C TRP A 6 -5.75 6.38 -21.05
N GLU A 7 -6.50 6.09 -22.12
CA GLU A 7 -6.29 6.63 -23.45
C GLU A 7 -6.61 8.14 -23.51
N GLY A 8 -5.79 8.91 -24.25
CA GLY A 8 -6.05 10.34 -24.51
C GLY A 8 -5.69 11.30 -23.37
N ILE A 9 -4.81 10.88 -22.45
CA ILE A 9 -4.40 11.68 -21.28
C ILE A 9 -3.15 12.50 -21.53
N LEU A 10 -2.35 12.09 -22.51
CA LEU A 10 -1.14 12.78 -22.90
C LEU A 10 -1.49 13.92 -23.86
N ASP A 11 -0.76 15.03 -23.74
CA ASP A 11 -0.83 16.11 -24.71
C ASP A 11 -0.34 15.62 -26.10
N ASP A 12 -0.78 16.24 -27.19
CA ASP A 12 -0.47 15.79 -28.57
C ASP A 12 1.04 15.74 -28.89
N ASP A 13 1.86 16.53 -28.19
CA ASP A 13 3.32 16.58 -28.30
C ASP A 13 4.05 15.87 -27.12
N GLU A 14 3.29 15.19 -26.27
CA GLU A 14 3.82 14.46 -25.12
C GLU A 14 4.17 13.01 -25.51
N THR A 15 5.44 12.66 -25.33
CA THR A 15 5.98 11.35 -25.68
C THR A 15 6.40 10.58 -24.43
N ILE A 16 6.04 9.30 -24.41
CA ILE A 16 6.41 8.41 -23.31
C ILE A 16 7.90 8.05 -23.43
N LEU A 17 8.67 8.38 -22.39
CA LEU A 17 10.09 8.01 -22.26
C LEU A 17 10.25 6.66 -21.55
N TRP A 18 9.40 6.37 -20.57
CA TRP A 18 9.44 5.14 -19.81
C TRP A 18 8.08 4.79 -19.20
N GLN A 19 7.78 3.50 -19.09
CA GLN A 19 6.61 2.97 -18.41
C GLN A 19 6.97 1.77 -17.56
N GLY A 20 6.35 1.66 -16.39
CA GLY A 20 6.53 0.52 -15.50
C GLY A 20 5.52 0.51 -14.38
N GLN A 21 5.75 -0.38 -13.42
CA GLN A 21 4.95 -0.53 -12.21
C GLN A 21 5.88 -0.91 -11.06
N PRO A 22 5.48 -0.67 -9.80
CA PRO A 22 6.25 -1.13 -8.65
C PRO A 22 6.46 -2.64 -8.72
N VAL A 23 7.70 -3.08 -8.50
CA VAL A 23 8.06 -4.48 -8.30
C VAL A 23 7.27 -4.98 -7.10
N GLY A 24 6.38 -5.93 -7.41
CA GLY A 24 5.56 -6.63 -6.45
C GLY A 24 6.37 -7.53 -5.52
N GLY A 25 5.67 -8.31 -4.72
CA GLY A 25 6.27 -9.23 -3.76
C GLY A 25 6.09 -8.78 -2.31
N ILE A 26 6.24 -9.77 -1.44
CA ILE A 26 6.15 -9.58 0.00
C ILE A 26 7.55 -9.21 0.49
N ASP A 27 7.64 -8.06 1.16
CA ASP A 27 8.83 -7.74 1.93
C ASP A 27 8.81 -8.61 3.20
N TRP A 28 9.55 -9.73 3.15
CA TRP A 28 9.61 -10.67 4.26
C TRP A 28 10.24 -10.06 5.52
N SER A 29 11.10 -9.04 5.37
CA SER A 29 11.68 -8.33 6.52
C SER A 29 10.61 -7.54 7.27
N ALA A 30 9.61 -7.01 6.55
CA ALA A 30 8.46 -6.32 7.12
C ALA A 30 7.45 -7.26 7.81
N LEU A 31 7.67 -8.58 7.80
CA LEU A 31 6.86 -9.52 8.59
C LEU A 31 7.28 -9.52 10.06
N ILE A 32 8.52 -9.13 10.38
CA ILE A 32 9.01 -9.05 11.76
C ILE A 32 8.65 -7.68 12.34
N ASP A 33 7.35 -7.47 12.56
CA ASP A 33 6.81 -6.28 13.22
C ASP A 33 6.00 -6.70 14.46
N VAL A 34 5.88 -5.79 15.43
CA VAL A 34 5.16 -5.98 16.70
C VAL A 34 3.72 -6.43 16.43
N GLN A 35 3.09 -5.87 15.39
CA GLN A 35 1.73 -6.25 15.00
C GLN A 35 1.63 -7.70 14.54
N THR A 36 2.61 -8.20 13.78
CA THR A 36 2.62 -9.60 13.31
C THR A 36 2.80 -10.55 14.48
N VAL A 37 3.73 -10.25 15.40
CA VAL A 37 3.97 -11.05 16.60
C VAL A 37 2.72 -11.10 17.49
N PHE A 38 2.10 -9.94 17.72
CA PHE A 38 0.84 -9.87 18.45
C PHE A 38 -0.28 -10.64 17.74
N GLY A 39 -0.39 -10.51 16.42
CA GLY A 39 -1.38 -11.24 15.61
C GLY A 39 -1.20 -12.75 15.70
N LEU A 40 0.05 -13.25 15.69
CA LEU A 40 0.35 -14.67 15.86
C LEU A 40 -0.05 -15.17 17.25
N PHE A 41 0.35 -14.46 18.30
CA PHE A 41 -0.04 -14.79 19.68
C PHE A 41 -1.56 -14.78 19.85
N PHE A 42 -2.22 -13.76 19.33
CA PHE A 42 -3.68 -13.60 19.36
C PHE A 42 -4.38 -14.73 18.59
N THR A 43 -3.87 -15.11 17.42
CA THR A 43 -4.41 -16.22 16.63
C THR A 43 -4.26 -17.55 17.38
N GLY A 44 -3.09 -17.79 17.99
CA GLY A 44 -2.85 -18.98 18.82
C GLY A 44 -3.80 -19.05 20.01
N PHE A 45 -3.99 -17.92 20.71
CA PHE A 45 -4.96 -17.81 21.80
C PHE A 45 -6.40 -18.06 21.31
N ALA A 46 -6.78 -17.51 20.16
CA ALA A 46 -8.11 -17.73 19.57
C ALA A 46 -8.33 -19.20 19.19
N MET A 47 -7.32 -19.89 18.64
CA MET A 47 -7.40 -21.33 18.36
C MET A 47 -7.54 -22.15 19.64
N PHE A 48 -6.78 -21.81 20.68
CA PHE A 48 -6.91 -22.45 21.99
C PHE A 48 -8.32 -22.25 22.57
N TRP A 49 -8.86 -21.03 22.49
CA TRP A 49 -10.23 -20.72 22.88
C TRP A 49 -11.27 -21.55 22.11
N VAL A 50 -11.13 -21.66 20.78
CA VAL A 50 -12.04 -22.48 19.96
C VAL A 50 -11.99 -23.94 20.38
N SER A 51 -10.81 -24.52 20.60
CA SER A 51 -10.68 -25.91 21.04
C SER A 51 -11.33 -26.12 22.42
N MET A 52 -10.99 -25.27 23.39
CA MET A 52 -11.52 -25.37 24.74
C MET A 52 -13.05 -25.21 24.79
N THR A 53 -13.60 -24.26 24.03
CA THR A 53 -15.05 -24.03 23.97
C THR A 53 -15.77 -25.13 23.18
N ALA A 54 -15.14 -25.71 22.15
CA ALA A 54 -15.69 -26.87 21.45
C ALA A 54 -15.82 -28.07 22.39
N ASP A 55 -14.79 -28.36 23.19
CA ASP A 55 -14.84 -29.46 24.16
C ASP A 55 -15.89 -29.21 25.24
N MET A 56 -15.95 -27.99 25.81
CA MET A 56 -16.94 -27.64 26.82
C MET A 56 -18.38 -27.67 26.31
N THR A 57 -18.63 -27.42 25.02
CA THR A 57 -19.98 -27.39 24.44
C THR A 57 -20.52 -28.77 24.07
N GLN A 58 -19.67 -29.80 24.01
CA GLN A 58 -20.09 -31.19 23.76
C GLN A 58 -20.88 -31.80 24.93
N ASP A 59 -20.57 -31.41 26.17
CA ASP A 59 -21.18 -32.00 27.38
C ASP A 59 -22.44 -31.26 27.89
N ILE A 60 -22.88 -30.18 27.21
CA ILE A 60 -24.00 -29.35 27.71
C ILE A 60 -25.34 -29.78 27.10
N GLY A 61 -25.88 -30.90 27.60
CA GLY A 61 -27.14 -31.48 27.14
C GLY A 61 -28.37 -30.56 27.23
N ASN A 62 -28.40 -29.61 28.18
CA ASN A 62 -29.56 -28.72 28.45
C ASN A 62 -29.23 -27.21 28.35
N ALA A 63 -28.10 -26.80 27.76
CA ALA A 63 -27.81 -25.37 27.63
C ALA A 63 -28.70 -24.69 26.56
N PRO A 64 -29.02 -23.39 26.77
CA PRO A 64 -29.62 -22.55 25.74
C PRO A 64 -28.83 -22.62 24.42
N VAL A 65 -29.53 -22.68 23.29
CA VAL A 65 -28.95 -22.84 21.94
C VAL A 65 -27.85 -21.82 21.64
N ILE A 66 -27.92 -20.62 22.25
CA ILE A 66 -26.91 -19.57 22.16
C ILE A 66 -25.51 -20.04 22.59
N PHE A 67 -25.40 -20.92 23.59
CA PHE A 67 -24.12 -21.46 24.04
C PHE A 67 -23.50 -22.44 23.03
N LYS A 68 -24.29 -23.02 22.13
CA LYS A 68 -23.77 -23.88 21.04
C LYS A 68 -23.08 -23.08 19.94
N PHE A 69 -23.38 -21.78 19.83
CA PHE A 69 -22.70 -20.87 18.89
C PHE A 69 -21.45 -20.20 19.48
N PHE A 70 -21.15 -20.44 20.76
CA PHE A 70 -20.02 -19.84 21.47
C PHE A 70 -18.65 -20.09 20.78
N PRO A 71 -18.37 -21.29 20.21
CA PRO A 71 -17.14 -21.53 19.46
C PRO A 71 -17.02 -20.70 18.16
N LEU A 72 -18.14 -20.30 17.54
CA LEU A 72 -18.11 -19.48 16.31
C LEU A 72 -17.54 -18.08 16.55
N PHE A 73 -17.68 -17.54 17.76
CA PHE A 73 -17.03 -16.28 18.13
C PHE A 73 -15.51 -16.42 18.07
N GLY A 74 -14.99 -17.57 18.52
CA GLY A 74 -13.57 -17.91 18.40
C GLY A 74 -13.05 -17.90 16.96
N LEU A 75 -13.85 -18.39 16.01
CA LEU A 75 -13.49 -18.36 14.57
C LEU A 75 -13.36 -16.94 14.02
N ILE A 76 -14.22 -16.01 14.46
CA ILE A 76 -14.10 -14.60 14.07
C ILE A 76 -12.76 -14.03 14.57
N PHE A 77 -12.36 -14.36 15.81
CA PHE A 77 -11.07 -13.93 16.36
C PHE A 77 -9.87 -14.54 15.63
N VAL A 78 -9.95 -15.82 15.23
CA VAL A 78 -8.92 -16.44 14.37
C VAL A 78 -8.80 -15.68 13.04
N GLY A 79 -9.93 -15.34 12.41
CA GLY A 79 -9.94 -14.55 11.18
C GLY A 79 -9.32 -13.17 11.33
N ILE A 80 -9.63 -12.46 12.43
CA ILE A 80 -9.03 -11.17 12.75
C ILE A 80 -7.52 -11.30 12.98
N GLY A 81 -7.10 -12.31 13.74
CA GLY A 81 -5.68 -12.58 14.00
C GLY A 81 -4.90 -12.85 12.71
N LEU A 82 -5.43 -13.70 11.82
CA LEU A 82 -4.81 -13.97 10.53
C LEU A 82 -4.75 -12.73 9.64
N ASN A 83 -5.79 -11.89 9.66
CA ASN A 83 -5.79 -10.61 8.96
C ASN A 83 -4.74 -9.64 9.50
N MET A 84 -4.49 -9.62 10.81
CA MET A 84 -3.40 -8.83 11.39
C MET A 84 -2.03 -9.32 10.95
N VAL A 85 -1.84 -10.64 10.78
CA VAL A 85 -0.55 -11.23 10.38
C VAL A 85 -0.25 -10.99 8.90
N ILE A 86 -1.22 -11.22 8.00
CA ILE A 86 -0.95 -11.26 6.55
C ILE A 86 -1.71 -10.18 5.76
N GLY A 87 -2.74 -9.58 6.35
CA GLY A 87 -3.64 -8.64 5.65
C GLY A 87 -2.93 -7.38 5.14
N ARG A 88 -2.04 -6.78 5.95
CA ARG A 88 -1.28 -5.59 5.54
C ARG A 88 -0.35 -5.87 4.36
N HIS A 89 0.30 -7.03 4.35
CA HIS A 89 1.27 -7.41 3.32
C HIS A 89 0.57 -7.71 2.00
N PHE A 90 -0.52 -8.48 2.03
CA PHE A 90 -1.36 -8.70 0.86
C PHE A 90 -1.95 -7.40 0.32
N TRP A 91 -2.44 -6.54 1.20
CA TRP A 91 -3.01 -5.25 0.81
C TRP A 91 -1.97 -4.34 0.16
N SER A 92 -0.76 -4.30 0.71
CA SER A 92 0.35 -3.52 0.14
C SER A 92 0.81 -4.07 -1.21
N ALA A 93 0.95 -5.39 -1.35
CA ALA A 93 1.29 -6.01 -2.63
C ALA A 93 0.18 -5.75 -3.68
N TYR A 94 -1.08 -5.87 -3.28
CA TYR A 94 -2.23 -5.59 -4.14
C TYR A 94 -2.24 -4.14 -4.65
N GLN A 95 -1.97 -3.16 -3.79
CA GLN A 95 -1.86 -1.76 -4.21
C GLN A 95 -0.71 -1.54 -5.21
N ARG A 96 0.44 -2.17 -4.98
CA ARG A 96 1.62 -2.08 -5.86
C ARG A 96 1.31 -2.61 -7.26
N HIS A 97 0.67 -3.77 -7.36
CA HIS A 97 0.24 -4.36 -8.64
C HIS A 97 -0.82 -3.54 -9.38
N ARG A 98 -1.44 -2.57 -8.72
CA ARG A 98 -2.45 -1.68 -9.31
C ARG A 98 -1.99 -0.24 -9.40
N THR A 99 -0.68 -0.03 -9.34
CA THR A 99 -0.06 1.28 -9.53
C THR A 99 0.80 1.22 -10.78
N TYR A 100 0.63 2.20 -11.65
CA TYR A 100 1.35 2.32 -12.91
C TYR A 100 2.08 3.65 -12.94
N TYR A 101 3.32 3.61 -13.39
CA TYR A 101 4.20 4.76 -13.51
C TYR A 101 4.48 5.02 -14.97
N THR A 102 4.45 6.29 -15.35
CA THR A 102 4.79 6.72 -16.71
C THR A 102 5.61 7.99 -16.61
N LEU A 103 6.77 7.99 -17.25
CA LEU A 103 7.60 9.17 -17.43
C LEU A 103 7.49 9.62 -18.89
N THR A 104 7.24 10.90 -19.09
CA THR A 104 7.18 11.52 -20.42
C THR A 104 8.27 12.58 -20.55
N ASN A 105 8.35 13.19 -21.74
CA ASN A 105 9.18 14.35 -22.01
C ASN A 105 8.71 15.64 -21.33
N LYS A 106 7.58 15.64 -20.60
CA LYS A 106 7.01 16.84 -19.94
C LYS A 106 6.66 16.64 -18.47
N ALA A 107 6.28 15.41 -18.08
CA ALA A 107 5.74 15.13 -16.76
C ALA A 107 5.98 13.68 -16.31
N ALA A 108 5.84 13.47 -15.01
CA ALA A 108 5.74 12.14 -14.42
C ALA A 108 4.29 11.88 -14.00
N TYR A 109 3.77 10.71 -14.37
CA TYR A 109 2.43 10.26 -14.05
C TYR A 109 2.45 9.07 -13.11
N ILE A 110 1.62 9.15 -12.07
CA ILE A 110 1.33 8.05 -11.16
C ILE A 110 -0.15 7.74 -11.24
N ALA A 111 -0.48 6.62 -11.88
CA ALA A 111 -1.83 6.10 -11.98
C ALA A 111 -2.03 4.98 -10.95
N THR A 112 -3.17 4.99 -10.26
CA THR A 112 -3.53 3.97 -9.27
C THR A 112 -4.98 3.53 -9.50
N GLN A 113 -5.23 2.22 -9.48
CA GLN A 113 -6.55 1.63 -9.69
C GLN A 113 -6.93 0.66 -8.56
N VAL A 114 -7.23 1.17 -7.38
CA VAL A 114 -7.52 0.32 -6.20
C VAL A 114 -9.02 0.27 -5.95
N LEU A 115 -9.59 -0.93 -5.84
CA LEU A 115 -11.03 -1.16 -5.59
C LEU A 115 -11.98 -0.39 -6.53
N GLY A 116 -11.63 -0.26 -7.81
CA GLY A 116 -12.45 0.45 -8.81
C GLY A 116 -12.25 1.96 -8.83
N ASN A 117 -11.59 2.54 -7.82
CA ASN A 117 -11.21 3.95 -7.83
C ASN A 117 -9.97 4.14 -8.70
N ARG A 118 -10.15 4.87 -9.81
CA ARG A 118 -9.08 5.31 -10.70
C ARG A 118 -8.60 6.68 -10.26
N LYS A 119 -7.30 6.80 -10.00
CA LYS A 119 -6.66 8.07 -9.67
C LYS A 119 -5.44 8.25 -10.55
N LEU A 120 -5.32 9.42 -11.16
CA LEU A 120 -4.13 9.83 -11.91
C LEU A 120 -3.59 11.09 -11.27
N ASN A 121 -2.30 11.08 -10.95
CA ASN A 121 -1.59 12.29 -10.54
C ASN A 121 -0.55 12.59 -11.61
N ARG A 122 -0.58 13.82 -12.12
CA ARG A 122 0.43 14.38 -13.02
C ARG A 122 1.34 15.28 -12.21
N TYR A 123 2.64 15.15 -12.40
CA TYR A 123 3.66 15.99 -11.81
C TYR A 123 4.49 16.61 -12.92
N GLY A 124 4.29 17.90 -13.17
CA GLY A 124 5.08 18.63 -14.16
C GLY A 124 6.49 18.90 -13.65
N PHE A 125 7.46 19.11 -14.55
CA PHE A 125 8.85 19.38 -14.15
C PHE A 125 9.02 20.65 -13.30
N SER A 126 8.12 21.61 -13.40
CA SER A 126 8.08 22.83 -12.55
C SER A 126 7.71 22.54 -11.10
N GLU A 127 6.94 21.47 -10.84
CA GLU A 127 6.51 21.06 -9.50
C GLU A 127 7.56 20.15 -8.81
N MET A 128 8.57 19.71 -9.56
CA MET A 128 9.61 18.81 -9.06
C MET A 128 10.70 19.58 -8.31
N THR A 129 10.52 19.67 -6.99
CA THR A 129 11.38 20.43 -6.08
C THR A 129 12.66 19.70 -5.67
N ALA A 130 12.65 18.37 -5.60
CA ALA A 130 13.81 17.58 -5.19
C ALA A 130 13.83 16.23 -5.92
N THR A 131 14.93 15.94 -6.63
CA THR A 131 15.12 14.66 -7.31
C THR A 131 16.15 13.80 -6.56
N THR A 132 15.68 12.74 -5.92
CA THR A 132 16.52 11.80 -5.15
C THR A 132 16.42 10.40 -5.75
N LEU A 133 17.57 9.74 -5.92
CA LEU A 133 17.68 8.34 -6.31
C LEU A 133 18.00 7.49 -5.08
N THR A 134 17.19 6.48 -4.84
CA THR A 134 17.50 5.39 -3.91
C THR A 134 17.88 4.17 -4.73
N ASP A 135 19.17 3.87 -4.74
CA ASP A 135 19.78 2.85 -5.61
C ASP A 135 19.79 1.45 -4.96
N ASN A 136 18.60 1.00 -4.56
CA ASN A 136 18.36 -0.37 -4.07
C ASN A 136 17.87 -1.25 -5.22
N ASP A 137 17.78 -2.57 -4.99
CA ASP A 137 17.05 -3.50 -5.87
C ASP A 137 15.87 -4.11 -5.11
N PRO A 138 14.62 -3.67 -5.36
CA PRO A 138 14.21 -2.63 -6.32
C PRO A 138 14.45 -1.20 -5.79
N GLY A 139 14.73 -0.26 -6.69
CA GLY A 139 15.12 1.11 -6.36
C GLY A 139 13.96 2.10 -6.43
N SER A 140 14.20 3.37 -6.06
CA SER A 140 13.15 4.40 -6.10
C SER A 140 13.70 5.73 -6.63
N VAL A 141 12.87 6.46 -7.37
CA VAL A 141 13.16 7.82 -7.85
C VAL A 141 12.09 8.76 -7.33
N HIS A 142 12.46 9.61 -6.39
CA HIS A 142 11.58 10.62 -5.81
C HIS A 142 11.83 11.95 -6.51
N PHE A 143 10.76 12.61 -6.96
CA PHE A 143 10.86 13.84 -7.74
C PHE A 143 10.04 15.00 -7.17
N ALA A 144 9.15 14.74 -6.21
CA ALA A 144 8.36 15.77 -5.53
C ALA A 144 8.22 15.45 -4.03
N GLU A 145 7.79 16.44 -3.26
CA GLU A 145 7.37 16.24 -1.87
C GLU A 145 5.92 16.65 -1.72
N LYS A 146 5.11 15.80 -1.10
CA LYS A 146 3.73 16.12 -0.76
C LYS A 146 3.64 16.49 0.70
N GLN A 147 3.18 17.71 0.95
CA GLN A 147 2.83 18.17 2.30
C GLN A 147 1.41 17.72 2.63
N THR A 148 1.27 16.82 3.60
CA THR A 148 -0.02 16.35 4.08
C THR A 148 -0.30 16.90 5.47
N THR A 149 -1.33 17.74 5.57
CA THR A 149 -1.83 18.26 6.84
C THR A 149 -2.89 17.32 7.38
N TYR A 150 -2.78 16.94 8.65
CA TYR A 150 -3.81 16.19 9.35
C TYR A 150 -4.34 16.99 10.53
N THR A 151 -5.63 16.83 10.80
CA THR A 151 -6.29 17.41 11.97
C THR A 151 -6.95 16.26 12.73
N ARG A 152 -6.57 16.07 13.98
CA ARG A 152 -7.12 15.04 14.86
C ARG A 152 -7.85 15.69 16.02
N ARG A 153 -9.10 15.28 16.25
CA ARG A 153 -9.88 15.70 17.41
C ARG A 153 -9.97 14.55 18.41
N ARG A 154 -9.53 14.77 19.65
CA ARG A 154 -9.65 13.80 20.75
C ARG A 154 -10.00 14.51 22.04
N ASN A 155 -11.05 14.07 22.73
CA ASN A 155 -11.54 14.63 24.00
C ASN A 155 -11.65 16.17 23.95
N GLY A 156 -12.30 16.72 22.93
CA GLY A 156 -12.51 18.16 22.79
C GLY A 156 -11.28 18.98 22.35
N ARG A 157 -10.08 18.41 22.36
CA ARG A 157 -8.86 19.06 21.84
C ARG A 157 -8.64 18.71 20.37
N THR A 158 -8.31 19.74 19.59
CA THR A 158 -7.93 19.61 18.18
C THR A 158 -6.42 19.78 18.07
N THR A 159 -5.74 18.78 17.51
CA THR A 159 -4.32 18.84 17.21
C THR A 159 -4.17 18.73 15.70
N SER A 160 -3.53 19.73 15.10
CA SER A 160 -3.17 19.71 13.69
C SER A 160 -1.65 19.54 13.57
N GLY A 161 -1.23 18.74 12.61
CA GLY A 161 0.17 18.53 12.30
C GLY A 161 0.34 18.39 10.80
N THR A 162 1.58 18.56 10.35
CA THR A 162 1.91 18.48 8.94
C THR A 162 3.14 17.61 8.79
N TYR A 163 3.08 16.64 7.89
CA TYR A 163 4.23 15.84 7.53
C TYR A 163 4.46 15.93 6.02
N ARG A 164 5.73 15.80 5.63
CA ARG A 164 6.13 15.74 4.23
C ARG A 164 6.42 14.29 3.89
N SER A 165 5.80 13.80 2.83
CA SER A 165 6.09 12.48 2.27
C SER A 165 6.72 12.67 0.90
N PRO A 166 7.86 12.01 0.60
CA PRO A 166 8.42 12.08 -0.72
C PRO A 166 7.48 11.38 -1.72
N VAL A 167 7.46 11.86 -2.95
CA VAL A 167 6.60 11.36 -4.03
C VAL A 167 7.49 11.00 -5.21
N GLY A 168 7.27 9.81 -5.75
CA GLY A 168 8.14 9.25 -6.77
C GLY A 168 7.64 7.96 -7.37
N PHE A 169 8.45 7.43 -8.27
CA PHE A 169 8.36 6.06 -8.72
C PHE A 169 9.08 5.17 -7.72
N GLU A 170 8.31 4.39 -6.96
CA GLU A 170 8.82 3.57 -5.87
C GLU A 170 8.98 2.11 -6.31
N ARG A 171 10.08 1.48 -5.85
CA ARG A 171 10.38 0.06 -6.09
C ARG A 171 10.32 -0.32 -7.57
N ILE A 172 11.10 0.35 -8.40
CA ILE A 172 11.25 0.04 -9.83
C ILE A 172 12.58 -0.67 -10.08
N SER A 173 12.59 -1.64 -11.00
CA SER A 173 13.81 -2.35 -11.43
C SER A 173 14.83 -1.41 -12.07
N ASP A 174 14.34 -0.41 -12.82
CA ASP A 174 15.15 0.43 -13.69
C ASP A 174 15.41 1.82 -13.09
N ALA A 175 15.53 1.93 -11.77
CA ALA A 175 15.62 3.21 -11.05
C ALA A 175 16.71 4.14 -11.60
N ARG A 176 17.90 3.61 -11.91
CA ARG A 176 19.01 4.38 -12.51
C ARG A 176 18.67 4.91 -13.90
N GLN A 177 18.04 4.08 -14.75
CA GLN A 177 17.63 4.47 -16.09
C GLN A 177 16.59 5.59 -16.03
N VAL A 178 15.59 5.44 -15.16
CA VAL A 178 14.52 6.42 -14.98
C VAL A 178 15.05 7.73 -14.44
N TYR A 179 15.97 7.70 -13.47
CA TYR A 179 16.63 8.91 -12.97
C TYR A 179 17.41 9.64 -14.07
N ARG A 180 18.13 8.91 -14.93
CA ARG A 180 18.83 9.50 -16.09
C ARG A 180 17.86 10.13 -17.07
N LEU A 181 16.81 9.41 -17.48
CA LEU A 181 15.78 9.91 -18.39
C LEU A 181 15.10 11.18 -17.84
N LEU A 182 14.79 11.20 -16.55
CA LEU A 182 14.19 12.34 -15.89
C LEU A 182 15.11 13.57 -15.95
N ARG A 183 16.40 13.39 -15.67
CA ARG A 183 17.39 14.47 -15.74
C ARG A 183 17.57 14.99 -17.17
N GLU A 184 17.61 14.10 -18.15
CA GLU A 184 17.73 14.46 -19.57
C GLU A 184 16.50 15.21 -20.07
N ALA A 185 15.30 14.79 -19.67
CA ALA A 185 14.05 15.46 -20.03
C ALA A 185 13.98 16.87 -19.43
N ARG A 186 14.34 17.03 -18.15
CA ARG A 186 14.38 18.35 -17.48
C ARG A 186 15.44 19.31 -18.06
N GLY A 187 16.52 18.79 -18.62
CA GLY A 187 17.60 19.60 -19.18
C GLY A 187 17.35 20.10 -20.61
N LYS A 188 16.24 19.69 -21.24
CA LYS A 188 15.84 20.09 -22.59
C LYS A 188 14.80 21.22 -22.64
N ASP A 189 14.22 21.56 -21.49
CA ASP A 189 13.39 22.76 -21.28
C ASP A 189 14.26 23.98 -20.96
#